data_AF-A0A416RF15-F1
#
_entry.id   AF-A0A416RF15-F1
#
_cell.length_a   1.000
_cell.length_b   1.000
_cell.length_c   1.000
_cell.angle_alpha   90.00
_cell.angle_beta   90.00
_cell.angle_gamma   90.00
#
_symmetry.space_group_name_H-M   'P 1'
#
loop_
_entity.id
_entity.type
_entity.pdbx_description
1 polymer ?
#
loop_
_entity_poly.entity_id
_entity_poly.type
_entity_poly.pdbx_seq_one_letter_code
_entity_poly.pdbx_strand_id
1 'polypeptide(L)'
;MDFKPMFPSLNVLWTRWSAYHIKPHQWGGEYLIPAEGATDLTYNCAEQPGPLVADALELGRQLHMGAPDKNRLCSAFAARYGLLGLNAEKGEGSTEDPNVPPCYRPLNSWEYGEDVSFFQSSFVMLYQHFLTVQGELVPTPNPKVMDLSGLLSYRLTSGPNPQLVWEVRSLESVIRFAYASMISAELVPLKVCKNCGKVYYNTHAKSEFCGTKCRNYYNVKVFRERTKNNDNPLAT
;
A
#
# COMPACT_ATOMS: atom_id res chain seq x y z
N MET A 1 -3.88 13.80 -9.09
CA MET A 1 -4.79 14.87 -8.60
C MET A 1 -4.52 15.07 -7.10
N ASP A 2 -4.30 16.30 -6.62
CA ASP A 2 -4.36 16.52 -5.15
C ASP A 2 -5.79 16.21 -4.71
N PHE A 3 -6.01 15.54 -3.58
CA PHE A 3 -7.36 15.21 -3.11
C PHE A 3 -8.07 16.43 -2.52
N LYS A 4 -7.28 17.37 -2.02
CA LYS A 4 -7.74 18.55 -1.30
C LYS A 4 -8.71 19.46 -2.08
N PRO A 5 -8.59 19.62 -3.42
CA PRO A 5 -9.57 20.34 -4.22
C PRO A 5 -10.92 19.62 -4.35
N MET A 6 -10.95 18.29 -4.33
CA MET A 6 -12.18 17.51 -4.47
C MET A 6 -12.89 17.28 -3.13
N PHE A 7 -12.10 17.07 -2.07
CA PHE A 7 -12.57 16.91 -0.71
C PHE A 7 -11.84 17.92 0.19
N PRO A 8 -12.37 19.15 0.36
CA PRO A 8 -11.72 20.20 1.14
C PRO A 8 -11.47 19.81 2.61
N SER A 9 -12.32 18.91 3.13
CA SER A 9 -12.24 18.35 4.47
C SER A 9 -11.88 16.86 4.40
N LEU A 10 -10.61 16.54 4.12
CA LEU A 10 -10.08 15.17 4.22
C LEU A 10 -9.75 14.85 5.67
N ASN A 11 -10.75 14.41 6.43
CA ASN A 11 -10.54 13.86 7.76
C ASN A 11 -10.89 12.38 7.76
N VAL A 12 -9.97 11.56 7.25
CA VAL A 12 -10.13 10.11 7.16
C VAL A 12 -9.41 9.47 8.34
N LEU A 13 -10.06 9.45 9.50
CA LEU A 13 -9.51 8.85 10.70
C LEU A 13 -9.51 7.32 10.57
N TRP A 14 -8.33 6.73 10.74
CA TRP A 14 -8.11 5.29 10.69
C TRP A 14 -7.44 4.81 11.96
N THR A 15 -7.97 3.75 12.55
CA THR A 15 -7.39 3.12 13.74
C THR A 15 -6.47 1.98 13.32
N ARG A 16 -5.29 1.95 13.94
CA ARG A 16 -4.33 0.85 13.84
C ARG A 16 -3.81 0.51 15.23
N TRP A 17 -3.10 -0.60 15.32
CA TRP A 17 -2.46 -1.04 16.56
C TRP A 17 -0.93 -0.93 16.44
N SER A 18 -0.25 -0.75 17.57
CA SER A 18 1.21 -0.59 17.61
C SER A 18 1.98 -1.83 17.14
N ALA A 19 1.36 -3.00 17.21
CA ALA A 19 1.94 -4.27 16.80
C ALA A 19 0.86 -5.25 16.33
N TYR A 20 1.25 -6.12 15.40
CA TYR A 20 0.41 -7.19 14.86
C TYR A 20 1.21 -8.47 14.80
N HIS A 21 0.48 -9.59 14.75
CA HIS A 21 1.05 -10.90 14.54
C HIS A 21 0.06 -11.76 13.78
N ILE A 22 0.56 -12.88 13.29
CA ILE A 22 -0.24 -13.84 12.54
C ILE A 22 -0.59 -14.99 13.47
N LYS A 23 -1.87 -15.38 13.48
CA LYS A 23 -2.34 -16.59 14.15
C LYS A 23 -3.17 -17.46 13.20
N PRO A 24 -3.03 -18.78 13.28
CA PRO A 24 -3.99 -19.68 12.66
C PRO A 24 -5.36 -19.51 13.34
N HIS A 25 -6.43 -19.67 12.58
CA HIS A 25 -7.79 -19.56 13.10
C HIS A 25 -8.55 -20.88 12.99
N GLN A 26 -9.51 -21.12 13.90
CA GLN A 26 -10.30 -22.35 13.96
C GLN A 26 -11.14 -22.65 12.69
N TRP A 27 -11.40 -21.65 11.84
CA TRP A 27 -12.10 -21.82 10.55
C TRP A 27 -11.16 -22.03 9.37
N GLY A 28 -9.87 -22.27 9.63
CA GLY A 28 -8.83 -22.37 8.61
C GLY A 28 -8.23 -21.02 8.25
N GLY A 29 -7.07 -21.07 7.60
CA GLY A 29 -6.28 -19.89 7.24
C GLY A 29 -5.51 -19.28 8.40
N GLU A 30 -4.75 -18.23 8.07
CA GLU A 30 -3.97 -17.44 9.00
C GLU A 30 -4.42 -15.99 8.93
N TYR A 31 -4.57 -15.35 10.08
CA TYR A 31 -5.09 -14.00 10.19
C TYR A 31 -4.04 -13.08 10.81
N LEU A 32 -3.91 -11.89 10.23
CA LEU A 32 -3.14 -10.78 10.78
C LEU A 32 -4.04 -10.02 11.75
N ILE A 33 -3.71 -10.06 13.03
CA ILE A 33 -4.50 -9.49 14.13
C ILE A 33 -3.61 -8.64 15.06
N PRO A 34 -4.20 -7.71 15.83
CA PRO A 34 -3.47 -6.95 16.86
C PRO A 34 -2.75 -7.88 17.85
N ALA A 35 -1.49 -7.56 18.15
CA ALA A 35 -0.68 -8.33 19.10
C ALA A 35 -1.03 -8.02 20.53
N GLU A 36 -1.05 -9.03 21.40
CA GLU A 36 -1.31 -8.84 22.83
C GLU A 36 -0.45 -7.72 23.43
N GLY A 37 -1.11 -6.79 24.15
CA GLY A 37 -0.46 -5.61 24.72
C GLY A 37 -0.19 -4.47 23.72
N ALA A 38 -0.57 -4.60 22.45
CA ALA A 38 -0.54 -3.49 21.50
C ALA A 38 -1.50 -2.37 21.93
N THR A 39 -1.12 -1.13 21.62
CA THR A 39 -1.92 0.06 21.89
C THR A 39 -2.60 0.53 20.60
N ASP A 40 -3.80 1.10 20.71
CA ASP A 40 -4.50 1.69 19.58
C ASP A 40 -3.93 3.09 19.26
N LEU A 41 -3.89 3.40 17.96
CA LEU A 41 -3.47 4.69 17.44
C LEU A 41 -4.41 5.09 16.32
N THR A 42 -5.02 6.27 16.43
CA THR A 42 -5.84 6.86 15.37
C THR A 42 -5.06 7.97 14.66
N TYR A 43 -5.10 7.97 13.34
CA TYR A 43 -4.43 8.97 12.51
C TYR A 43 -5.24 9.27 11.25
N ASN A 44 -4.98 10.39 10.59
CA ASN A 44 -5.61 10.71 9.31
C ASN A 44 -4.84 10.02 8.16
N CYS A 45 -5.37 8.91 7.64
CA CYS A 45 -4.66 8.12 6.62
C CYS A 45 -4.67 8.76 5.23
N ALA A 46 -5.49 9.79 5.01
CA ALA A 46 -5.51 10.56 3.77
C ALA A 46 -4.62 11.82 3.81
N GLU A 47 -3.96 12.13 4.94
CA GLU A 47 -3.12 13.33 5.09
C GLU A 47 -1.83 13.23 4.27
N GLN A 48 -1.16 12.09 4.30
CA GLN A 48 0.09 11.84 3.57
C GLN A 48 0.01 10.55 2.74
N PRO A 49 -0.80 10.55 1.66
CA PRO A 49 -1.05 9.34 0.88
C PRO A 49 0.17 8.88 0.07
N GLY A 50 1.12 9.78 -0.25
CA GLY A 50 2.31 9.47 -1.04
C GLY A 50 3.19 8.36 -0.42
N PRO A 51 3.72 8.56 0.80
CA PRO A 51 4.48 7.52 1.51
C PRO A 51 3.69 6.23 1.74
N LEU A 52 2.39 6.32 2.05
CA LEU A 52 1.50 5.17 2.22
C LEU A 52 1.47 4.30 0.95
N VAL A 53 1.19 4.90 -0.21
CA VAL A 53 1.15 4.19 -1.50
C VAL A 53 2.52 3.63 -1.88
N ALA A 54 3.60 4.39 -1.67
CA ALA A 54 4.95 3.92 -1.96
C ALA A 54 5.34 2.70 -1.11
N ASP A 55 4.99 2.69 0.18
CA ASP A 55 5.24 1.54 1.05
C ASP A 55 4.33 0.35 0.71
N ALA A 56 3.09 0.59 0.26
CA ALA A 56 2.20 -0.46 -0.24
C ALA A 56 2.76 -1.13 -1.50
N LEU A 57 3.27 -0.34 -2.45
CA LEU A 57 3.94 -0.85 -3.65
C LEU A 57 5.24 -1.58 -3.32
N GLU A 58 6.03 -1.09 -2.35
CA GLU A 58 7.24 -1.79 -1.91
C GLU A 58 6.92 -3.12 -1.22
N LEU A 59 5.89 -3.18 -0.39
CA LEU A 59 5.40 -4.45 0.17
C LEU A 59 4.98 -5.40 -0.95
N GLY A 60 4.17 -4.92 -1.91
CA GLY A 60 3.73 -5.69 -3.06
C GLY A 60 4.90 -6.24 -3.88
N ARG A 61 5.93 -5.42 -4.13
CA ARG A 61 7.18 -5.83 -4.79
C ARG A 61 7.89 -6.95 -4.04
N GLN A 62 8.08 -6.80 -2.73
CA GLN A 62 8.78 -7.80 -1.92
C GLN A 62 8.02 -9.13 -1.88
N LEU A 63 6.69 -9.08 -1.76
CA LEU A 63 5.83 -10.26 -1.80
C LEU A 63 5.88 -10.94 -3.17
N HIS A 64 5.79 -10.15 -4.26
CA HIS A 64 5.88 -10.63 -5.63
C HIS A 64 7.23 -11.30 -5.93
N MET A 65 8.33 -10.77 -5.39
CA MET A 65 9.67 -11.36 -5.49
C MET A 65 9.90 -12.57 -4.57
N GLY A 66 8.90 -12.97 -3.79
CA GLY A 66 9.01 -14.14 -2.91
C GLY A 66 9.91 -13.91 -1.70
N ALA A 67 9.92 -12.69 -1.12
CA ALA A 67 10.69 -12.40 0.09
C ALA A 67 10.44 -13.47 1.18
N PRO A 68 11.49 -13.94 1.90
CA PRO A 68 11.34 -15.03 2.87
C PRO A 68 10.52 -14.61 4.10
N ASP A 69 10.57 -13.33 4.50
CA ASP A 69 9.97 -12.81 5.73
C ASP A 69 8.59 -12.14 5.50
N LYS A 70 7.74 -12.68 4.61
CA LYS A 70 6.44 -12.08 4.22
C LYS A 70 5.58 -11.67 5.42
N ASN A 71 5.49 -12.56 6.40
CA ASN A 71 4.67 -12.38 7.61
C ASN A 71 5.13 -11.17 8.44
N ARG A 72 6.44 -10.99 8.57
CA ARG A 72 7.03 -9.84 9.26
C ARG A 72 6.78 -8.54 8.49
N LEU A 73 6.89 -8.58 7.16
CA LEU A 73 6.63 -7.43 6.30
C LEU A 73 5.18 -6.98 6.38
N CYS A 74 4.22 -7.90 6.32
CA CYS A 74 2.79 -7.62 6.50
C CYS A 74 2.51 -7.02 7.88
N SER A 75 3.06 -7.62 8.94
CA SER A 75 2.89 -7.13 10.31
C SER A 75 3.48 -5.72 10.50
N ALA A 76 4.64 -5.44 9.89
CA ALA A 76 5.26 -4.11 9.94
C ALA A 76 4.44 -3.05 9.18
N PHE A 77 3.85 -3.41 8.04
CA PHE A 77 2.95 -2.52 7.31
C PHE A 77 1.70 -2.22 8.13
N ALA A 78 1.04 -3.26 8.68
CA ALA A 78 -0.14 -3.09 9.52
C ALA A 78 0.16 -2.27 10.78
N ALA A 79 1.30 -2.51 11.45
CA ALA A 79 1.71 -1.71 12.59
C ALA A 79 1.89 -0.22 12.24
N ARG A 80 2.28 0.09 11.00
CA ARG A 80 2.50 1.47 10.55
C ARG A 80 1.24 2.16 10.04
N TYR A 81 0.37 1.45 9.34
CA TYR A 81 -0.77 2.04 8.62
C TYR A 81 -2.14 1.47 9.02
N GLY A 82 -2.19 0.29 9.61
CA GLY A 82 -3.41 -0.45 9.92
C GLY A 82 -3.70 -1.58 8.94
N LEU A 83 -4.75 -2.34 9.26
CA LEU A 83 -5.33 -3.33 8.36
C LEU A 83 -6.08 -2.64 7.21
N LEU A 84 -6.35 -3.36 6.13
CA LEU A 84 -6.87 -2.82 4.88
C LEU A 84 -8.38 -2.56 4.90
N GLY A 85 -9.18 -3.27 5.70
CA GLY A 85 -10.63 -3.23 5.64
C GLY A 85 -11.23 -4.03 4.47
N LEU A 86 -10.61 -5.15 4.05
CA LEU A 86 -10.93 -5.85 2.80
C LEU A 86 -12.41 -6.29 2.63
N ASN A 87 -13.09 -6.60 3.73
CA ASN A 87 -14.51 -7.00 3.70
C ASN A 87 -15.47 -5.82 3.79
N ALA A 88 -15.03 -4.68 4.32
CA ALA A 88 -15.88 -3.49 4.49
C ALA A 88 -16.37 -2.92 3.15
N GLU A 89 -15.57 -3.08 2.08
CA GLU A 89 -15.93 -2.65 0.73
C GLU A 89 -16.94 -3.57 0.04
N LYS A 90 -17.03 -4.84 0.47
CA LYS A 90 -17.93 -5.83 -0.11
C LYS A 90 -19.37 -5.70 0.41
N GLY A 91 -19.60 -4.80 1.37
CA GLY A 91 -20.89 -4.66 2.05
C GLY A 91 -21.20 -5.85 2.97
N GLU A 92 -20.19 -6.67 3.29
CA GLU A 92 -20.32 -7.73 4.29
C GLU A 92 -20.51 -7.06 5.66
N GLY A 93 -21.63 -7.36 6.33
CA GLY A 93 -21.93 -6.78 7.64
C GLY A 93 -20.92 -7.22 8.69
N SER A 94 -20.50 -6.28 9.56
CA SER A 94 -19.72 -6.65 10.74
C SER A 94 -20.63 -7.25 11.81
N THR A 95 -20.10 -8.18 12.60
CA THR A 95 -20.81 -8.83 13.70
C THR A 95 -19.92 -8.96 14.94
N GLU A 96 -20.55 -8.92 16.12
CA GLU A 96 -19.92 -9.20 17.42
C GLU A 96 -19.89 -10.69 17.74
N ASP A 97 -20.40 -11.56 16.87
CA ASP A 97 -20.37 -13.01 17.07
C ASP A 97 -18.92 -13.55 17.09
N PRO A 98 -18.45 -14.14 18.20
CA PRO A 98 -17.12 -14.71 18.28
C PRO A 98 -16.94 -15.99 17.48
N ASN A 99 -18.01 -16.48 16.84
CA ASN A 99 -17.98 -17.68 16.02
C ASN A 99 -17.83 -17.41 14.51
N VAL A 100 -17.44 -16.20 14.12
CA VAL A 100 -17.11 -15.87 12.73
C VAL A 100 -15.65 -15.39 12.59
N PRO A 101 -15.04 -15.56 11.40
CA PRO A 101 -13.67 -15.12 11.16
C PRO A 101 -13.39 -13.66 11.57
N PRO A 102 -12.15 -13.34 12.02
CA PRO A 102 -11.76 -12.00 12.44
C PRO A 102 -12.09 -10.89 11.44
N CYS A 103 -12.14 -11.21 10.14
CA CYS A 103 -12.45 -10.27 9.07
C CYS A 103 -13.92 -9.80 9.03
N TYR A 104 -14.80 -10.43 9.83
CA TYR A 104 -16.19 -10.02 10.04
C TYR A 104 -16.40 -9.21 11.32
N ARG A 105 -15.34 -8.96 12.11
CA ARG A 105 -15.47 -8.14 13.31
C ARG A 105 -15.53 -6.65 12.96
N PRO A 106 -16.03 -5.79 13.85
CA PRO A 106 -16.03 -4.35 13.61
C PRO A 106 -14.60 -3.85 13.32
N LEU A 107 -14.42 -3.13 12.22
CA LEU A 107 -13.12 -2.72 11.66
C LEU A 107 -12.14 -2.03 12.65
N ASN A 108 -12.68 -1.26 13.58
CA ASN A 108 -11.91 -0.54 14.59
C ASN A 108 -11.78 -1.30 15.93
N SER A 109 -12.26 -2.54 15.99
CA SER A 109 -12.19 -3.37 17.20
C SER A 109 -10.88 -4.13 17.29
N TRP A 110 -10.47 -4.43 18.53
CA TRP A 110 -9.32 -5.29 18.81
C TRP A 110 -9.42 -6.70 18.17
N GLU A 111 -10.65 -7.18 17.97
CA GLU A 111 -10.92 -8.50 17.43
C GLU A 111 -10.86 -8.55 15.90
N TYR A 112 -10.75 -7.40 15.24
CA TYR A 112 -10.65 -7.32 13.79
C TYR A 112 -9.29 -7.85 13.31
N GLY A 113 -9.36 -8.68 12.27
CA GLY A 113 -8.20 -9.25 11.62
C GLY A 113 -8.45 -9.53 10.16
N GLU A 114 -7.39 -9.63 9.37
CA GLU A 114 -7.50 -9.93 7.95
C GLU A 114 -6.83 -11.24 7.60
N ASP A 115 -7.45 -12.00 6.70
CA ASP A 115 -6.82 -13.17 6.12
C ASP A 115 -5.50 -12.74 5.45
N VAL A 116 -4.41 -13.39 5.85
CA VAL A 116 -3.06 -13.04 5.41
C VAL A 116 -2.89 -13.24 3.90
N SER A 117 -3.54 -14.23 3.32
CA SER A 117 -3.44 -14.51 1.88
C SER A 117 -4.11 -13.42 1.07
N PHE A 118 -5.30 -12.97 1.50
CA PHE A 118 -5.98 -11.84 0.85
C PHE A 118 -5.24 -10.52 1.08
N PHE A 119 -4.73 -10.29 2.29
CA PHE A 119 -3.90 -9.13 2.60
C PHE A 119 -2.68 -9.03 1.67
N GLN A 120 -1.92 -10.13 1.54
CA GLN A 120 -0.77 -10.20 0.65
C GLN A 120 -1.16 -10.01 -0.82
N SER A 121 -2.23 -10.67 -1.25
CA SER A 121 -2.71 -10.59 -2.63
C SER A 121 -3.09 -9.17 -3.04
N SER A 122 -3.71 -8.38 -2.16
CA SER A 122 -4.04 -6.97 -2.46
C SER A 122 -2.81 -6.14 -2.81
N PHE A 123 -1.70 -6.30 -2.08
CA PHE A 123 -0.45 -5.58 -2.40
C PHE A 123 0.23 -6.11 -3.66
N VAL A 124 0.22 -7.43 -3.88
CA VAL A 124 0.79 -8.02 -5.10
C VAL A 124 0.04 -7.54 -6.34
N MET A 125 -1.29 -7.52 -6.32
CA MET A 125 -2.12 -7.02 -7.42
C MET A 125 -1.84 -5.53 -7.69
N LEU A 126 -1.76 -4.70 -6.63
CA LEU A 126 -1.41 -3.28 -6.77
C LEU A 126 -0.05 -3.09 -7.45
N TYR A 127 0.96 -3.88 -7.05
CA TYR A 127 2.29 -3.82 -7.63
C TYR A 127 2.33 -4.35 -9.07
N GLN A 128 1.62 -5.44 -9.39
CA GLN A 128 1.54 -5.95 -10.75
C GLN A 128 0.88 -4.94 -11.70
N HIS A 129 -0.18 -4.26 -11.26
CA HIS A 129 -0.75 -3.15 -12.02
C HIS A 129 0.25 -1.99 -12.18
N PHE A 130 1.07 -1.69 -11.17
CA PHE A 130 2.15 -0.71 -11.35
C PHE A 130 3.15 -1.14 -12.44
N LEU A 131 3.53 -2.42 -12.49
CA LEU A 131 4.43 -2.94 -13.52
C LEU A 131 3.83 -2.87 -14.93
N THR A 132 2.53 -3.09 -15.10
CA THR A 132 1.89 -2.96 -16.43
C THR A 132 1.94 -1.52 -16.92
N VAL A 133 1.71 -0.55 -16.02
CA VAL A 133 1.82 0.88 -16.36
C VAL A 133 3.26 1.26 -16.72
N GLN A 134 4.27 0.66 -16.08
CA GLN A 134 5.68 0.85 -16.45
C GLN A 134 6.08 0.13 -17.76
N GLY A 135 5.21 -0.73 -18.32
CA GLY A 135 5.52 -1.56 -19.48
C GLY A 135 6.45 -2.75 -19.16
N GLU A 136 6.66 -3.06 -17.87
CA GLU A 136 7.50 -4.17 -17.41
C GLU A 136 6.74 -5.50 -17.32
N LEU A 137 5.39 -5.45 -17.30
CA LEU A 137 4.53 -6.63 -17.29
C LEU A 137 3.50 -6.51 -18.42
N VAL A 138 3.35 -7.57 -19.22
CA VAL A 138 2.31 -7.64 -20.25
C VAL A 138 0.96 -7.89 -19.55
N PRO A 139 -0.08 -7.06 -19.80
CA PRO A 139 -1.40 -7.30 -19.25
C PRO A 139 -1.93 -8.69 -19.64
N THR A 140 -2.64 -9.34 -18.72
CA THR A 140 -3.28 -10.62 -19.02
C THR A 140 -4.38 -10.45 -20.07
N PRO A 141 -4.71 -11.47 -20.89
CA PRO A 141 -5.76 -11.39 -21.91
C PRO A 141 -7.15 -11.00 -21.36
N ASN A 142 -7.41 -11.24 -20.07
CA ASN A 142 -8.58 -10.74 -19.38
C ASN A 142 -8.24 -9.43 -18.64
N PRO A 143 -8.58 -8.25 -19.19
CA PRO A 143 -8.23 -6.96 -18.59
C PRO A 143 -8.84 -6.76 -17.19
N LYS A 144 -10.00 -7.37 -16.91
CA LYS A 144 -10.64 -7.31 -15.58
C LYS A 144 -9.78 -7.86 -14.44
N VAL A 145 -8.82 -8.73 -14.75
CA VAL A 145 -7.89 -9.31 -13.76
C VAL A 145 -6.84 -8.28 -13.33
N MET A 146 -6.54 -7.31 -14.20
CA MET A 146 -5.53 -6.29 -13.96
C MET A 146 -6.13 -4.92 -13.64
N ASP A 147 -7.38 -4.66 -14.03
CA ASP A 147 -8.07 -3.41 -13.72
C ASP A 147 -8.29 -3.25 -12.22
N LEU A 148 -7.77 -2.15 -11.66
CA LEU A 148 -8.09 -1.76 -10.29
C LEU A 148 -9.43 -1.02 -10.27
N SER A 149 -10.40 -1.59 -9.55
CA SER A 149 -11.69 -0.95 -9.28
C SER A 149 -11.83 -0.60 -7.80
N GLY A 150 -12.66 0.39 -7.50
CA GLY A 150 -12.96 0.82 -6.14
C GLY A 150 -14.27 1.61 -6.09
N LEU A 151 -14.88 1.65 -4.90
CA LEU A 151 -16.10 2.41 -4.64
C LEU A 151 -15.76 3.73 -3.95
N LEU A 152 -16.16 4.85 -4.54
CA LEU A 152 -16.02 6.16 -3.93
C LEU A 152 -17.32 6.55 -3.22
N SER A 153 -17.44 6.16 -1.95
CA SER A 153 -18.59 6.55 -1.11
C SER A 153 -18.45 8.01 -0.66
N TYR A 154 -19.51 8.80 -0.73
CA TYR A 154 -19.48 10.18 -0.29
C TYR A 154 -20.76 10.58 0.42
N ARG A 155 -20.67 11.59 1.28
CA ARG A 155 -21.80 12.24 1.93
C ARG A 155 -21.75 13.74 1.67
N LEU A 156 -22.91 14.31 1.44
CA LEU A 156 -23.12 15.76 1.40
C LEU A 156 -23.66 16.21 2.76
N THR A 157 -22.96 17.13 3.44
CA THR A 157 -23.44 17.64 4.73
C THR A 157 -24.65 18.56 4.52
N SER A 158 -25.60 18.55 5.46
CA SER A 158 -26.70 19.52 5.49
C SER A 158 -26.23 20.91 5.96
N GLY A 159 -26.93 21.97 5.56
CA GLY A 159 -26.66 23.36 6.00
C GLY A 159 -26.42 24.34 4.83
N PRO A 160 -26.22 25.63 5.12
CA PRO A 160 -26.07 26.68 4.09
C PRO A 160 -24.79 26.55 3.25
N ASN A 161 -23.78 25.80 3.72
CA ASN A 161 -22.52 25.56 3.01
C ASN A 161 -22.22 24.05 2.96
N PRO A 162 -22.97 23.26 2.18
CA PRO A 162 -22.83 21.81 2.15
C PRO A 162 -21.41 21.44 1.71
N GLN A 163 -20.78 20.52 2.44
CA GLN A 163 -19.44 20.01 2.15
C GLN A 163 -19.56 18.61 1.58
N LEU A 164 -18.80 18.35 0.52
CA LEU A 164 -18.58 17.01 0.03
C LEU A 164 -17.55 16.32 0.93
N VAL A 165 -17.98 15.26 1.60
CA VAL A 165 -17.14 14.48 2.51
C VAL A 165 -16.95 13.09 1.94
N TRP A 166 -15.69 12.65 1.84
CA TRP A 166 -15.39 11.27 1.50
C TRP A 166 -15.72 10.36 2.69
N GLU A 167 -16.66 9.44 2.50
CA GLU A 167 -16.97 8.40 3.48
C GLU A 167 -16.12 7.16 3.22
N VAL A 168 -14.89 7.19 3.71
CA VAL A 168 -13.97 6.05 3.59
C VAL A 168 -14.50 4.87 4.40
N ARG A 169 -14.58 3.70 3.74
CA ARG A 169 -14.97 2.44 4.37
C ARG A 169 -13.79 1.51 4.65
N SER A 170 -12.67 1.71 3.97
CA SER A 170 -11.49 0.86 4.08
C SER A 170 -10.20 1.64 3.80
N LEU A 171 -9.09 1.23 4.42
CA LEU A 171 -7.76 1.73 4.08
C LEU A 171 -7.36 1.29 2.66
N GLU A 172 -7.86 0.14 2.19
CA GLU A 172 -7.69 -0.31 0.81
C GLU A 172 -8.21 0.74 -0.18
N SER A 173 -9.40 1.30 0.03
CA SER A 173 -9.95 2.37 -0.80
C SER A 173 -9.08 3.62 -0.79
N VAL A 174 -8.50 3.97 0.37
CA VAL A 174 -7.56 5.10 0.46
C VAL A 174 -6.32 4.85 -0.38
N ILE A 175 -5.70 3.67 -0.24
CA ILE A 175 -4.51 3.28 -1.00
C ILE A 175 -4.82 3.24 -2.50
N ARG A 176 -5.90 2.57 -2.91
CA ARG A 176 -6.27 2.43 -4.33
C ARG A 176 -6.58 3.77 -4.98
N PHE A 177 -7.37 4.62 -4.31
CA PHE A 177 -7.71 5.94 -4.85
C PHE A 177 -6.48 6.86 -4.92
N ALA A 178 -5.59 6.82 -3.91
CA ALA A 178 -4.34 7.56 -3.91
C ALA A 178 -3.39 7.09 -5.01
N TYR A 179 -3.25 5.79 -5.16
CA TYR A 179 -2.48 5.20 -6.24
C TYR A 179 -3.03 5.63 -7.61
N ALA A 180 -4.34 5.47 -7.83
CA ALA A 180 -4.99 5.85 -9.09
C ALA A 180 -4.76 7.33 -9.41
N SER A 181 -4.88 8.21 -8.41
CA SER A 181 -4.65 9.65 -8.56
C SER A 181 -3.19 10.01 -8.88
N MET A 182 -2.21 9.27 -8.35
CA MET A 182 -0.78 9.51 -8.59
C MET A 182 -0.32 8.95 -9.93
N ILE A 183 -0.77 7.75 -10.28
CA ILE A 183 -0.34 7.07 -11.51
C ILE A 183 -0.97 7.69 -12.77
N SER A 184 -2.14 8.32 -12.64
CA SER A 184 -2.82 9.05 -13.71
C SER A 184 -2.43 10.54 -13.81
N ALA A 185 -1.54 11.02 -12.93
CA ALA A 185 -1.08 12.40 -12.98
C ALA A 185 -0.15 12.65 -14.18
N GLU A 186 -0.18 13.86 -14.74
CA GLU A 186 0.75 14.28 -15.81
C GLU A 186 2.22 14.11 -15.39
N LEU A 187 2.52 14.47 -14.14
CA LEU A 187 3.82 14.21 -13.51
C LEU A 187 3.65 13.14 -12.44
N VAL A 188 4.01 11.90 -12.77
CA VAL A 188 3.88 10.74 -11.88
C VAL A 188 4.90 10.85 -10.73
N PRO A 189 4.45 10.95 -9.46
CA PRO A 189 5.35 11.11 -8.31
C PRO A 189 5.86 9.77 -7.75
N LEU A 190 5.38 8.64 -8.27
CA LEU A 190 5.83 7.30 -7.92
C LEU A 190 6.97 6.88 -8.83
N LYS A 191 8.12 6.53 -8.25
CA LYS A 191 9.37 6.31 -8.98
C LYS A 191 10.05 5.03 -8.58
N VAL A 192 10.80 4.44 -9.50
CA VAL A 192 11.64 3.26 -9.23
C VAL A 192 13.08 3.72 -8.97
N CYS A 193 13.67 3.26 -7.87
CA CYS A 193 15.05 3.59 -7.52
C CYS A 193 16.03 2.86 -8.45
N LYS A 194 16.92 3.61 -9.13
CA LYS A 194 17.94 3.03 -10.03
C LYS A 194 18.91 2.06 -9.35
N ASN A 195 19.08 2.15 -8.03
CA ASN A 195 20.01 1.30 -7.30
C ASN A 195 19.39 0.00 -6.79
N CYS A 196 18.20 0.07 -6.20
CA CYS A 196 17.61 -1.05 -5.45
C CYS A 196 16.25 -1.53 -5.98
N GLY A 197 15.69 -0.88 -7.01
CA GLY A 197 14.38 -1.24 -7.56
C GLY A 197 13.18 -0.91 -6.66
N LYS A 198 13.40 -0.33 -5.47
CA LYS A 198 12.30 0.12 -4.59
C LYS A 198 11.46 1.19 -5.27
N VAL A 199 10.13 1.03 -5.18
CA VAL A 199 9.19 2.11 -5.51
C VAL A 199 9.17 3.13 -4.37
N TYR A 200 9.30 4.41 -4.71
CA TYR A 200 9.33 5.50 -3.74
C TYR A 200 8.55 6.72 -4.24
N TYR A 201 8.00 7.48 -3.30
CA TYR A 201 7.30 8.73 -3.57
C TYR A 201 8.28 9.91 -3.58
N ASN A 202 8.31 10.69 -4.67
CA ASN A 202 9.04 11.95 -4.75
C ASN A 202 8.46 12.84 -5.86
N THR A 203 8.06 14.06 -5.51
CA THR A 203 7.51 15.05 -6.46
C THR A 203 8.58 15.70 -7.34
N HIS A 204 9.86 15.62 -6.99
CA HIS A 204 10.93 16.17 -7.80
C HIS A 204 11.21 15.31 -9.03
N ALA A 205 10.87 15.81 -10.22
CA ALA A 205 10.99 15.10 -11.50
C ALA A 205 12.37 14.45 -11.77
N LYS A 206 13.47 15.08 -11.31
CA LYS A 206 14.85 14.58 -11.52
C LYS A 206 15.36 13.59 -10.47
N SER A 207 14.57 13.25 -9.45
CA SER A 207 14.99 12.23 -8.49
C SER A 207 15.07 10.85 -9.14
N GLU A 208 16.21 10.17 -8.98
CA GLU A 208 16.48 8.83 -9.52
C GLU A 208 16.72 7.77 -8.43
N PHE A 209 16.87 8.20 -7.17
CA PHE A 209 17.19 7.34 -6.03
C PHE A 209 16.23 7.59 -4.87
N CYS A 210 15.86 6.53 -4.15
CA CYS A 210 14.99 6.63 -2.97
C CYS A 210 15.66 7.28 -1.75
N GLY A 211 16.95 7.64 -1.85
CA GLY A 211 17.68 8.30 -0.78
C GLY A 211 19.19 8.42 -1.07
N THR A 212 19.87 9.20 -0.24
CA THR A 212 21.31 9.47 -0.35
C THR A 212 22.17 8.21 -0.29
N LYS A 213 21.79 7.24 0.57
CA LYS A 213 22.48 5.94 0.66
C LYS A 213 22.48 5.21 -0.69
N CYS A 214 21.32 5.06 -1.34
CA CYS A 214 21.21 4.38 -2.64
C CYS A 214 22.00 5.10 -3.73
N ARG A 215 21.97 6.44 -3.76
CA ARG A 215 22.78 7.24 -4.68
C ARG A 215 24.28 6.95 -4.50
N ASN A 216 24.76 6.97 -3.26
CA ASN A 216 26.17 6.75 -2.96
C ASN A 216 26.61 5.33 -3.33
N TYR A 217 25.83 4.31 -2.99
CA TYR A 217 26.11 2.92 -3.38
C TYR A 217 26.18 2.75 -4.89
N TYR A 218 25.23 3.33 -5.62
CA TYR A 218 25.21 3.27 -7.09
C TYR A 218 26.46 3.91 -7.70
N ASN A 219 26.83 5.10 -7.25
CA ASN A 219 28.01 5.81 -7.75
C ASN A 219 29.31 5.03 -7.49
N VAL A 220 29.44 4.43 -6.31
CA VAL A 220 30.59 3.57 -5.98
C VAL A 220 30.63 2.33 -6.87
N LYS A 221 29.48 1.68 -7.12
CA LYS A 221 29.37 0.52 -8.01
C LYS A 221 29.83 0.87 -9.44
N VAL A 222 29.26 1.93 -10.01
CA VAL A 222 29.60 2.40 -11.37
C VAL A 222 31.07 2.80 -11.48
N PHE A 223 31.63 3.46 -10.45
CA PHE A 223 33.05 3.81 -10.43
C PHE A 223 33.94 2.56 -10.48
N ARG A 224 33.64 1.54 -9.66
CA ARG A 224 34.40 0.27 -9.63
C ARG A 224 34.31 -0.52 -10.93
N GLU A 225 33.18 -0.47 -11.62
CA GLU A 225 33.00 -1.10 -12.94
C GLU A 225 33.85 -0.40 -14.01
N ARG A 226 33.89 0.94 -13.98
CA ARG A 226 34.74 1.72 -14.91
C ARG A 226 36.23 1.46 -14.68
N THR A 227 36.69 1.38 -13.44
CA THR A 227 38.10 1.06 -13.15
C THR A 227 38.46 -0.33 -13.65
N LYS A 228 37.60 -1.34 -13.40
CA LYS A 228 37.82 -2.71 -13.90
C LYS A 228 37.89 -2.79 -15.43
N ASN A 229 37.06 -2.04 -16.13
CA ASN A 229 37.07 -2.02 -17.61
C ASN A 229 38.29 -1.27 -18.17
N ASN A 230 38.79 -0.26 -17.47
CA ASN A 230 40.01 0.45 -17.86
C ASN A 230 41.28 -0.38 -17.57
N ASP A 231 41.26 -1.23 -16.55
CA ASP A 231 42.38 -2.12 -16.20
C ASP A 231 42.44 -3.39 -17.08
N ASN A 232 41.47 -3.63 -17.96
CA ASN A 232 41.46 -4.78 -18.88
C ASN A 232 40.99 -4.40 -20.30
N PRO A 233 41.85 -3.79 -21.14
CA PRO A 233 41.48 -3.28 -22.47
C PRO A 233 41.28 -4.35 -23.55
N LEU A 234 41.52 -5.65 -23.26
CA LEU A 234 41.56 -6.73 -24.24
C LEU A 234 40.40 -7.73 -24.03
N ALA A 235 39.19 -7.29 -24.36
CA ALA A 235 38.05 -8.17 -24.62
C ALA A 235 37.14 -7.52 -25.68
N THR A 236 37.68 -7.40 -26.90
CA THR A 236 36.94 -7.24 -28.16
C THR A 236 37.39 -8.31 -29.10
#